data_AF-D6Z4J2-F1
#
_entry.id   AF-D6Z4J2-F1
#
_cell.length_a   1.000
_cell.length_b   1.000
_cell.length_c   1.000
_cell.angle_alpha   90.00
_cell.angle_beta   90.00
_cell.angle_gamma   90.00
#
_symmetry.space_group_name_H-M   'P 1'
#
loop_
_entity.id
_entity.type
_entity.pdbx_description
1 polymer ?
#
loop_
_entity_poly.entity_id
_entity_poly.type
_entity_poly.pdbx_seq_one_letter_code
_entity_poly.pdbx_strand_id
1 'polypeptide(L)'
;MKLHDSRKDEVDRDLRREVFCLFGLPVDNLTLVATKELLRANARGEGNNVLSTINVNWVAQAWCDPQFRAAVLNSDTVTLDGKPLLWLARLLGYPISELVPGSTLIQELNQEANPAQPLTIFFFGGEDEAGRQAVAKVNARRGGLRAVGFLNPGFGSVEQMSSEEIINTINQAKPDILLVALGAQKGTRWIEHNRHRLRAKTISHLGATVNFLAGTVQRAPKLVSRMGLEWVWRILQEPKLFSRYAADGLLLLRALAGRLPGWLRYRAWEKRFRRQPADHQAQIKENDTTITLTLGRNLRLTPDSPLRELCSRAVQSGKDLTLDFRQTEFADGAFMALLLILARQQQKQNRQLQLTNIHGRLAQICRFFEIQAQPAGRE
;
A
#
# COMPACT_ATOMS: atom_id res chain seq x y z
N MET A 1 -29.22 2.85 6.45
CA MET A 1 -28.60 4.17 6.72
C MET A 1 -27.12 4.07 7.11
N LYS A 2 -26.73 3.29 8.13
CA LYS A 2 -25.31 3.17 8.58
C LYS A 2 -24.29 2.69 7.54
N LEU A 3 -24.63 1.70 6.70
CA LEU A 3 -23.73 1.18 5.64
C LEU A 3 -23.43 2.18 4.51
N HIS A 4 -24.34 3.14 4.28
CA HIS A 4 -24.17 4.16 3.24
C HIS A 4 -23.26 5.29 3.73
N ASP A 5 -23.30 5.58 5.03
CA ASP A 5 -22.45 6.56 5.71
C ASP A 5 -21.01 6.07 5.83
N SER A 6 -20.82 4.84 6.30
CA SER A 6 -19.48 4.22 6.44
C SER A 6 -18.73 4.09 5.11
N ARG A 7 -19.45 3.91 4.00
CA ARG A 7 -18.85 3.81 2.65
C ARG A 7 -18.45 5.18 2.12
N LYS A 8 -19.23 6.24 2.37
CA LYS A 8 -18.84 7.61 2.01
C LYS A 8 -17.56 8.01 2.73
N ASP A 9 -17.49 7.71 4.03
CA ASP A 9 -16.30 7.94 4.84
C ASP A 9 -15.07 7.16 4.33
N GLU A 10 -15.24 5.92 3.87
CA GLU A 10 -14.15 5.12 3.27
C GLU A 10 -13.61 5.76 1.99
N VAL A 11 -14.50 6.17 1.07
CA VAL A 11 -14.12 6.79 -0.20
C VAL A 11 -13.39 8.12 0.05
N ASP A 12 -13.94 8.95 0.93
CA ASP A 12 -13.33 10.23 1.27
C ASP A 12 -11.96 10.06 1.93
N ARG A 13 -11.85 9.12 2.89
CA ARG A 13 -10.59 8.79 3.53
C ARG A 13 -9.55 8.37 2.50
N ASP A 14 -9.90 7.50 1.57
CA ASP A 14 -8.97 6.99 0.56
C ASP A 14 -8.49 8.07 -0.41
N LEU A 15 -9.40 8.91 -0.92
CA LEU A 15 -9.07 9.91 -1.93
C LEU A 15 -8.37 11.15 -1.34
N ARG A 16 -8.41 11.32 -0.01
CA ARG A 16 -7.70 12.40 0.71
C ARG A 16 -6.29 12.02 1.16
N ARG A 17 -5.88 10.76 1.04
CA ARG A 17 -4.53 10.31 1.40
C ARG A 17 -3.46 11.05 0.60
N GLU A 18 -2.36 11.38 1.27
CA GLU A 18 -1.16 11.90 0.61
C GLU A 18 -0.35 10.73 0.04
N VAL A 19 -0.62 10.40 -1.22
CA VAL A 19 -0.07 9.21 -1.89
C VAL A 19 0.70 9.62 -3.13
N PHE A 20 1.79 8.91 -3.41
CA PHE A 20 2.61 9.08 -4.61
C PHE A 20 2.75 7.75 -5.36
N CYS A 21 2.77 7.81 -6.69
CA CYS A 21 2.91 6.62 -7.52
C CYS A 21 4.40 6.27 -7.65
N LEU A 22 4.80 5.11 -7.13
CA LEU A 22 6.15 4.58 -7.27
C LEU A 22 6.08 3.29 -8.10
N PHE A 23 6.55 3.35 -9.34
CA PHE A 23 6.53 2.21 -10.29
C PHE A 23 5.16 1.55 -10.45
N GLY A 24 4.09 2.35 -10.49
CA GLY A 24 2.72 1.83 -10.65
C GLY A 24 2.08 1.30 -9.39
N LEU A 25 2.70 1.52 -8.22
CA LEU A 25 2.13 1.22 -6.92
C LEU A 25 1.89 2.52 -6.14
N PRO A 26 0.76 2.67 -5.43
CA PRO A 26 0.54 3.77 -4.52
C PRO A 26 1.48 3.65 -3.31
N VAL A 27 2.02 4.76 -2.84
CA VAL A 27 2.85 4.85 -1.63
C VAL A 27 2.40 6.04 -0.82
N ASP A 28 1.95 5.79 0.40
CA ASP A 28 1.54 6.80 1.35
C ASP A 28 2.75 7.53 1.94
N ASN A 29 2.66 8.86 2.00
CA ASN A 29 3.58 9.70 2.74
C ASN A 29 3.22 9.71 4.23
N LEU A 30 3.45 8.58 4.90
CA LEU A 30 3.19 8.42 6.32
C LEU A 30 4.49 8.32 7.11
N THR A 31 4.46 8.94 8.29
CA THR A 31 5.47 8.73 9.33
C THR A 31 5.13 7.49 10.15
N LEU A 32 6.11 7.01 10.90
CA LEU A 32 5.90 5.89 11.82
C LEU A 32 4.85 6.25 12.89
N VAL A 33 4.92 7.48 13.41
CA VAL A 33 3.94 8.03 14.37
C VAL A 33 2.55 8.07 13.76
N ALA A 34 2.38 8.67 12.57
CA ALA A 34 1.09 8.76 11.91
C ALA A 34 0.51 7.36 11.60
N THR A 35 1.36 6.39 11.26
CA THR A 35 0.93 5.02 11.02
C THR A 35 0.44 4.35 12.31
N LYS A 36 1.09 4.58 13.46
CA LYS A 36 0.61 4.06 14.76
C LYS A 36 -0.75 4.66 15.13
N GLU A 37 -0.93 5.96 14.95
CA GLU A 37 -2.22 6.62 15.18
C GLU A 37 -3.31 6.10 14.24
N LEU A 38 -2.97 5.84 12.97
CA LEU A 38 -3.88 5.20 12.03
C LEU A 38 -4.33 3.81 12.50
N LEU A 39 -3.40 2.98 13.00
CA LEU A 39 -3.75 1.66 13.55
C LEU A 39 -4.67 1.78 14.78
N ARG A 40 -4.44 2.77 15.63
CA ARG A 40 -5.30 3.05 16.80
C ARG A 40 -6.68 3.58 16.40
N ALA A 41 -6.75 4.42 15.37
CA ALA A 41 -8.01 4.87 14.81
C ALA A 41 -8.80 3.71 14.20
N ASN A 42 -8.13 2.84 13.43
CA ASN A 42 -8.74 1.63 12.85
C ASN A 42 -9.29 0.70 13.94
N ALA A 43 -8.59 0.55 15.07
CA ALA A 43 -9.03 -0.27 16.19
C ALA A 43 -10.39 0.18 16.78
N ARG A 44 -10.65 1.49 16.77
CA ARG A 44 -11.92 2.09 17.24
C ARG A 44 -13.03 2.07 16.18
N GLY A 45 -12.65 1.95 14.92
CA GLY A 45 -13.58 1.98 13.78
C GLY A 45 -14.16 0.62 13.43
N GLU A 46 -14.96 0.63 12.36
CA GLU A 46 -15.38 -0.56 11.64
C GLU A 46 -14.48 -0.76 10.41
N GLY A 47 -14.32 -2.01 9.97
CA GLY A 47 -13.56 -2.35 8.75
C GLY A 47 -12.42 -3.33 8.96
N ASN A 48 -11.81 -3.70 7.83
CA ASN A 48 -10.74 -4.69 7.69
C ASN A 48 -9.62 -4.10 6.80
N ASN A 49 -8.96 -3.06 7.33
CA ASN A 49 -7.99 -2.27 6.56
C ASN A 49 -6.72 -3.07 6.30
N VAL A 50 -6.27 -3.13 5.06
CA VAL A 50 -5.04 -3.82 4.66
C VAL A 50 -3.88 -2.84 4.64
N LEU A 51 -2.87 -3.11 5.46
CA LEU A 51 -1.59 -2.39 5.47
C LEU A 51 -0.52 -3.23 4.77
N SER A 52 0.01 -2.72 3.67
CA SER A 52 1.12 -3.31 2.93
C SER A 52 2.39 -2.48 3.12
N THR A 53 3.51 -3.12 3.45
CA THR A 53 4.81 -2.44 3.58
C THR A 53 5.72 -2.88 2.44
N ILE A 54 5.71 -2.13 1.33
CA ILE A 54 6.36 -2.56 0.09
C ILE A 54 7.87 -2.37 0.16
N ASN A 55 8.60 -3.37 -0.31
CA ASN A 55 10.05 -3.33 -0.49
C ASN A 55 10.41 -3.64 -1.96
N VAL A 56 11.70 -3.68 -2.29
CA VAL A 56 12.16 -3.95 -3.67
C VAL A 56 11.60 -5.26 -4.23
N ASN A 57 11.54 -6.31 -3.39
CA ASN A 57 11.00 -7.61 -3.79
C ASN A 57 9.50 -7.54 -4.12
N TRP A 58 8.73 -6.72 -3.41
CA TRP A 58 7.31 -6.49 -3.72
C TRP A 58 7.12 -5.76 -5.05
N VAL A 59 7.93 -4.74 -5.32
CA VAL A 59 7.90 -4.02 -6.61
C VAL A 59 8.23 -4.98 -7.75
N ALA A 60 9.29 -5.78 -7.60
CA ALA A 60 9.68 -6.82 -8.54
C ALA A 60 8.54 -7.82 -8.81
N GLN A 61 7.89 -8.33 -7.76
CA GLN A 61 6.77 -9.26 -7.91
C GLN A 61 5.55 -8.62 -8.57
N ALA A 62 5.24 -7.36 -8.25
CA ALA A 62 4.12 -6.64 -8.86
C ALA A 62 4.30 -6.40 -10.37
N TRP A 63 5.53 -6.44 -10.89
CA TRP A 63 5.78 -6.38 -12.34
C TRP A 63 5.58 -7.71 -13.05
N CYS A 64 5.83 -8.82 -12.35
CA CYS A 64 5.79 -10.16 -12.95
C CYS A 64 4.46 -10.90 -12.68
N ASP A 65 3.73 -10.51 -11.64
CA ASP A 65 2.50 -11.17 -11.20
C ASP A 65 1.35 -10.14 -11.10
N PRO A 66 0.42 -10.14 -12.08
CA PRO A 66 -0.74 -9.25 -12.06
C PRO A 66 -1.65 -9.42 -10.84
N GLN A 67 -1.76 -10.64 -10.29
CA GLN A 67 -2.58 -10.89 -9.10
C GLN A 67 -1.91 -10.28 -7.86
N PHE A 68 -0.58 -10.41 -7.75
CA PHE A 68 0.16 -9.76 -6.67
C PHE A 68 0.05 -8.24 -6.76
N ARG A 69 0.17 -7.67 -7.97
CA ARG A 69 -0.04 -6.23 -8.20
C ARG A 69 -1.42 -5.79 -7.75
N ALA A 70 -2.47 -6.51 -8.16
CA ALA A 70 -3.84 -6.19 -7.77
C ALA A 70 -4.02 -6.20 -6.25
N ALA A 71 -3.43 -7.17 -5.54
CA ALA A 71 -3.45 -7.23 -4.08
C ALA A 71 -2.80 -6.00 -3.42
N VAL A 72 -1.66 -5.53 -3.95
CA VAL A 72 -1.01 -4.31 -3.44
C VAL A 72 -1.88 -3.08 -3.73
N LEU A 73 -2.42 -2.95 -4.95
CA LEU A 73 -3.33 -1.85 -5.30
C LEU A 73 -4.56 -1.82 -4.39
N ASN A 74 -5.08 -2.99 -3.99
CA ASN A 74 -6.23 -3.13 -3.09
C ASN A 74 -5.96 -2.76 -1.63
N SER A 75 -4.71 -2.49 -1.24
CA SER A 75 -4.33 -2.13 0.13
C SER A 75 -4.82 -0.73 0.54
N ASP A 76 -5.46 -0.61 1.71
CA ASP A 76 -5.94 0.67 2.23
C ASP A 76 -4.81 1.57 2.73
N THR A 77 -3.62 1.01 2.98
CA THR A 77 -2.40 1.78 3.27
C THR A 77 -1.19 1.04 2.72
N VAL A 78 -0.30 1.77 2.07
CA VAL A 78 0.92 1.24 1.47
C VAL A 78 2.11 2.09 1.92
N THR A 79 2.96 1.55 2.78
CA THR A 79 4.18 2.23 3.23
C THR A 79 5.43 1.67 2.58
N LEU A 80 6.55 2.40 2.68
CA LEU A 80 7.85 1.91 2.22
C LEU A 80 8.59 1.15 3.32
N ASP A 81 9.09 -0.02 2.94
CA ASP A 81 10.04 -0.81 3.70
C ASP A 81 11.36 -0.91 2.92
N GLY A 82 12.40 -0.23 3.43
CA GLY A 82 13.75 -0.30 2.92
C GLY A 82 14.23 0.93 2.13
N LYS A 83 15.52 1.25 2.31
CA LYS A 83 16.13 2.46 1.75
C LYS A 83 16.19 2.57 0.24
N PRO A 84 16.41 1.50 -0.54
CA PRO A 84 16.48 1.62 -1.99
C PRO A 84 15.22 2.29 -2.57
N LEU A 85 14.03 1.95 -2.08
CA LEU A 85 12.79 2.57 -2.52
C LEU A 85 12.66 4.02 -2.03
N LEU A 86 13.09 4.33 -0.80
CA LEU A 86 13.13 5.71 -0.32
C LEU A 86 14.04 6.60 -1.17
N TRP A 87 15.23 6.10 -1.53
CA TRP A 87 16.15 6.83 -2.40
C TRP A 87 15.52 7.07 -3.78
N LEU A 88 14.85 6.07 -4.35
CA LEU A 88 14.14 6.22 -5.61
C LEU A 88 12.98 7.22 -5.51
N ALA A 89 12.20 7.20 -4.42
CA ALA A 89 11.15 8.19 -4.17
C ALA A 89 11.71 9.62 -4.06
N ARG A 90 12.83 9.81 -3.37
CA ARG A 90 13.53 11.11 -3.27
C ARG A 90 14.14 11.55 -4.60
N LEU A 91 14.68 10.62 -5.37
CA LEU A 91 15.13 10.87 -6.76
C LEU A 91 13.96 11.22 -7.67
N LEU A 92 12.75 10.74 -7.37
CA LEU A 92 11.46 11.15 -7.91
C LEU A 92 10.85 12.34 -7.17
N GLY A 93 11.62 13.06 -6.34
CA GLY A 93 11.22 14.36 -5.77
C GLY A 93 9.98 14.29 -4.89
N TYR A 94 9.58 13.09 -4.48
CA TYR A 94 8.45 12.90 -3.57
C TYR A 94 8.87 13.33 -2.16
N PRO A 95 7.98 14.00 -1.41
CA PRO A 95 8.24 14.46 -0.05
C PRO A 95 8.17 13.31 0.98
N ILE A 96 8.53 12.08 0.59
CA ILE A 96 8.56 10.93 1.48
C ILE A 96 9.74 11.07 2.44
N SER A 97 9.40 11.44 3.67
CA SER A 97 10.35 11.80 4.71
C SER A 97 10.88 10.57 5.46
N GLU A 98 10.02 9.59 5.71
CA GLU A 98 10.29 8.45 6.59
C GLU A 98 10.00 7.08 5.93
N LEU A 99 10.67 6.04 6.41
CA LEU A 99 10.33 4.65 6.14
C LEU A 99 9.42 4.13 7.25
N VAL A 100 8.48 3.27 6.89
CA VAL A 100 7.66 2.57 7.88
C VAL A 100 7.76 1.06 7.61
N PRO A 101 8.91 0.43 7.96
CA PRO A 101 9.03 -1.02 7.92
C PRO A 101 8.02 -1.63 8.89
N GLY A 102 7.23 -2.59 8.44
CA GLY A 102 6.18 -3.14 9.29
C GLY A 102 6.73 -3.87 10.53
N SER A 103 7.93 -4.45 10.42
CA SER A 103 8.63 -5.01 11.60
C SER A 103 9.01 -3.94 12.63
N THR A 104 9.37 -2.72 12.19
CA THR A 104 9.67 -1.60 13.08
C THR A 104 8.39 -1.04 13.69
N LEU A 105 7.33 -0.90 12.90
CA LEU A 105 6.01 -0.47 13.38
C LEU A 105 5.49 -1.36 14.52
N ILE A 106 5.48 -2.68 14.31
CA ILE A 106 5.02 -3.62 15.33
C ILE A 106 5.95 -3.63 16.55
N GLN A 107 7.26 -3.52 16.35
CA GLN A 107 8.20 -3.43 17.46
C GLN A 107 7.98 -2.16 18.28
N GLU A 108 7.86 -1.00 17.65
CA GLU A 108 7.66 0.26 18.37
C GLU A 108 6.35 0.28 19.14
N LEU A 109 5.26 -0.22 18.53
CA LEU A 109 4.01 -0.45 19.25
C LEU A 109 4.25 -1.35 20.45
N ASN A 110 4.88 -2.51 20.30
CA ASN A 110 5.18 -3.39 21.43
C ASN A 110 6.04 -2.70 22.52
N GLN A 111 6.87 -1.74 22.12
CA GLN A 111 7.79 -1.03 23.02
C GLN A 111 7.18 0.14 23.78
N GLU A 112 6.02 0.65 23.37
CA GLU A 112 5.30 1.72 24.08
C GLU A 112 5.01 1.31 25.52
N ALA A 113 5.40 2.14 26.48
CA ALA A 113 5.23 1.86 27.89
C ALA A 113 3.79 2.15 28.33
N ASN A 114 3.15 1.18 28.99
CA ASN A 114 1.87 1.31 29.69
C ASN A 114 0.82 2.16 28.95
N PRO A 115 0.44 1.79 27.71
CA PRO A 115 -0.65 2.46 27.03
C PRO A 115 -1.95 2.32 27.87
N ALA A 116 -2.76 3.38 27.92
CA ALA A 116 -4.11 3.25 28.49
C ALA A 116 -4.95 2.19 27.75
N GLN A 117 -4.67 1.98 26.45
CA GLN A 117 -5.35 1.02 25.58
C GLN A 117 -4.33 0.32 24.68
N PRO A 118 -3.79 -0.85 25.07
CA PRO A 118 -2.94 -1.66 24.20
C PRO A 118 -3.75 -2.23 23.03
N LEU A 119 -3.16 -2.27 21.84
CA LEU A 119 -3.78 -2.91 20.68
C LEU A 119 -3.64 -4.43 20.78
N THR A 120 -4.68 -5.15 20.40
CA THR A 120 -4.67 -6.61 20.34
C THR A 120 -4.08 -7.09 19.03
N ILE A 121 -3.20 -8.09 19.10
CA ILE A 121 -2.54 -8.67 17.93
C ILE A 121 -2.74 -10.19 17.87
N PHE A 122 -3.10 -10.70 16.69
CA PHE A 122 -3.16 -12.13 16.39
C PHE A 122 -2.13 -12.48 15.33
N PHE A 123 -1.40 -13.57 15.55
CA PHE A 123 -0.37 -14.05 14.61
C PHE A 123 -0.91 -15.24 13.80
N PHE A 124 -0.92 -15.12 12.49
CA PHE A 124 -1.34 -16.19 11.58
C PHE A 124 -0.20 -16.61 10.66
N GLY A 125 0.26 -17.85 10.79
CA GLY A 125 1.46 -18.36 10.12
C GLY A 125 2.76 -18.11 10.88
N GLY A 126 3.86 -18.64 10.33
CA GLY A 126 5.13 -18.77 11.02
C GLY A 126 5.28 -20.14 11.68
N GLU A 127 6.49 -20.44 12.13
CA GLU A 127 6.77 -21.70 12.84
C GLU A 127 6.10 -21.72 14.22
N ASP A 128 5.61 -22.89 14.63
CA ASP A 128 4.85 -23.03 15.89
C ASP A 128 5.59 -22.52 17.11
N GLU A 129 6.89 -22.81 17.19
CA GLU A 129 7.72 -22.39 18.31
C GLU A 129 7.94 -20.88 18.31
N ALA A 130 8.28 -20.29 17.15
CA ALA A 130 8.44 -18.85 17.01
C ALA A 130 7.13 -18.09 17.32
N GLY A 131 5.99 -18.60 16.86
CA GLY A 131 4.68 -18.02 17.12
C GLY A 131 4.31 -18.00 18.60
N ARG A 132 4.46 -19.14 19.29
CA ARG A 132 4.23 -19.23 20.74
C ARG A 132 5.17 -18.32 21.54
N GLN A 133 6.44 -18.27 21.17
CA GLN A 133 7.41 -17.37 21.81
C GLN A 133 7.07 -15.89 21.58
N ALA A 134 6.61 -15.52 20.38
CA ALA A 134 6.17 -14.16 20.09
C ALA A 134 4.98 -13.75 20.98
N VAL A 135 3.98 -14.62 21.14
CA VAL A 135 2.85 -14.39 22.06
C VAL A 135 3.33 -14.17 23.49
N ALA A 136 4.20 -15.06 23.99
CA ALA A 136 4.73 -14.97 25.34
C ALA A 136 5.52 -13.67 25.57
N LYS A 137 6.41 -13.31 24.64
CA LYS A 137 7.26 -12.10 24.76
C LYS A 137 6.46 -10.80 24.67
N VAL A 138 5.47 -10.73 23.78
CA VAL A 138 4.57 -9.56 23.68
C VAL A 138 3.81 -9.38 24.99
N ASN A 139 3.22 -10.45 25.52
CA ASN A 139 2.42 -10.36 26.75
C ASN A 139 3.26 -10.14 28.02
N ALA A 140 4.47 -10.71 28.09
CA ALA A 140 5.39 -10.48 29.21
C ALA A 140 5.85 -9.02 29.31
N ARG A 141 5.96 -8.33 28.16
CA ARG A 141 6.41 -6.95 28.10
C ARG A 141 5.40 -5.93 28.64
N ARG A 142 4.10 -6.23 28.55
CA ARG A 142 3.00 -5.32 28.94
C ARG A 142 3.11 -3.93 28.31
N GLY A 143 3.45 -3.89 27.01
CA GLY A 143 3.62 -2.64 26.25
C GLY A 143 2.38 -2.21 25.46
N GLY A 144 2.59 -1.52 24.33
CA GLY A 144 1.56 -1.07 23.39
C GLY A 144 0.70 -2.16 22.76
N LEU A 145 1.13 -3.44 22.85
CA LEU A 145 0.48 -4.59 22.25
C LEU A 145 0.11 -5.66 23.28
N ARG A 146 -0.98 -6.37 23.01
CA ARG A 146 -1.39 -7.59 23.72
C ARG A 146 -1.67 -8.69 22.70
N ALA A 147 -0.92 -9.78 22.77
CA ALA A 147 -1.14 -10.92 21.89
C ALA A 147 -2.37 -11.71 22.34
N VAL A 148 -3.35 -11.86 21.44
CA VAL A 148 -4.65 -12.53 21.69
C VAL A 148 -4.76 -13.90 21.04
N GLY A 149 -3.76 -14.30 20.25
CA GLY A 149 -3.69 -15.66 19.73
C GLY A 149 -2.58 -15.85 18.70
N PHE A 150 -2.35 -17.11 18.40
CA PHE A 150 -1.47 -17.57 17.34
C PHE A 150 -2.10 -18.81 16.70
N LEU A 151 -2.02 -18.90 15.37
CA LEU A 151 -2.40 -20.10 14.64
C LEU A 151 -1.44 -20.32 13.48
N ASN A 152 -0.84 -21.51 13.43
CA ASN A 152 -0.10 -21.99 12.28
C ASN A 152 -1.05 -22.81 11.37
N PRO A 153 -1.36 -22.35 10.15
CA PRO A 153 -2.23 -23.09 9.23
C PRO A 153 -1.53 -24.27 8.54
N GLY A 154 -0.23 -24.49 8.81
CA GLY A 154 0.59 -25.49 8.15
C GLY A 154 0.95 -25.10 6.71
N PHE A 155 1.21 -26.11 5.89
CA PHE A 155 1.52 -25.95 4.47
C PHE A 155 0.31 -26.35 3.63
N GLY A 156 -0.11 -25.45 2.74
CA GLY A 156 -1.19 -25.74 1.80
C GLY A 156 -1.39 -24.63 0.77
N SER A 157 -2.41 -24.82 -0.05
CA SER A 157 -2.98 -23.77 -0.91
C SER A 157 -3.64 -22.67 -0.07
N VAL A 158 -4.01 -21.56 -0.70
CA VAL A 158 -4.73 -20.48 0.00
C VAL A 158 -6.04 -21.02 0.58
N GLU A 159 -6.77 -21.81 -0.21
CA GLU A 159 -8.08 -22.39 0.13
C GLU A 159 -7.98 -23.34 1.33
N GLN A 160 -6.97 -24.21 1.35
CA GLN A 160 -6.75 -25.15 2.45
C GLN A 160 -6.49 -24.43 3.78
N MET A 161 -5.81 -23.28 3.73
CA MET A 161 -5.55 -22.43 4.90
C MET A 161 -6.70 -21.46 5.19
N SER A 162 -7.86 -21.60 4.54
CA SER A 162 -9.00 -20.67 4.63
C SER A 162 -10.27 -21.33 5.16
N SER A 163 -10.14 -22.44 5.89
CA SER A 163 -11.28 -23.15 6.48
C SER A 163 -12.10 -22.23 7.39
N GLU A 164 -13.41 -22.51 7.51
CA GLU A 164 -14.30 -21.78 8.41
C GLU A 164 -13.79 -21.80 9.86
N GLU A 165 -13.21 -22.91 10.31
CA GLU A 165 -12.61 -23.04 11.64
C GLU A 165 -11.46 -22.03 11.86
N ILE A 166 -10.55 -21.89 10.89
CA ILE A 166 -9.43 -20.94 10.96
C ILE A 166 -9.96 -19.52 11.04
N ILE A 167 -10.88 -19.15 10.16
CA ILE A 167 -11.46 -17.80 10.11
C ILE A 167 -12.23 -17.49 11.39
N ASN A 168 -13.02 -18.43 11.89
CA ASN A 168 -13.76 -18.28 13.13
C ASN A 168 -12.82 -18.14 14.34
N THR A 169 -11.73 -18.90 14.40
CA THR A 169 -10.72 -18.78 15.45
C THR A 169 -10.12 -17.37 15.49
N ILE A 170 -9.71 -16.85 14.33
CA ILE A 170 -9.17 -15.48 14.21
C ILE A 170 -10.22 -14.45 14.64
N ASN A 171 -11.45 -14.58 14.15
CA ASN A 171 -12.53 -13.63 14.44
C ASN A 171 -12.97 -13.64 15.91
N GLN A 172 -12.98 -14.80 16.56
CA GLN A 172 -13.32 -14.95 17.97
C GLN A 172 -12.28 -14.30 18.89
N ALA A 173 -11.01 -14.29 18.49
CA ALA A 173 -9.95 -13.59 19.21
C ALA A 173 -10.09 -12.05 19.15
N LYS A 174 -10.94 -11.52 18.24
CA LYS A 174 -11.22 -10.09 18.04
C LYS A 174 -9.95 -9.21 17.96
N PRO A 175 -8.97 -9.52 17.10
CA PRO A 175 -7.75 -8.75 17.02
C PRO A 175 -7.96 -7.37 16.39
N ASP A 176 -7.30 -6.35 16.94
CA ASP A 176 -7.13 -5.07 16.27
C ASP A 176 -6.16 -5.22 15.08
N ILE A 177 -5.13 -6.05 15.24
CA ILE A 177 -4.12 -6.33 14.21
C ILE A 177 -4.06 -7.84 13.94
N LEU A 178 -4.35 -8.25 12.71
CA LEU A 178 -4.02 -9.57 12.21
C LEU A 178 -2.71 -9.52 11.43
N LEU A 179 -1.68 -10.17 11.97
CA LEU A 179 -0.38 -10.28 11.33
C LEU A 179 -0.28 -11.62 10.59
N VAL A 180 -0.25 -11.56 9.26
CA VAL A 180 -0.10 -12.73 8.38
C VAL A 180 1.38 -12.94 8.06
N ALA A 181 1.96 -13.98 8.65
CA ALA A 181 3.36 -14.35 8.50
C ALA A 181 3.56 -15.55 7.55
N LEU A 182 3.05 -15.41 6.31
CA LEU A 182 3.28 -16.36 5.22
C LEU A 182 4.37 -15.84 4.26
N GLY A 183 4.71 -16.57 3.20
CA GLY A 183 5.50 -15.99 2.10
C GLY A 183 4.75 -14.84 1.43
N ALA A 184 5.44 -13.81 0.90
CA ALA A 184 4.81 -12.58 0.38
C ALA A 184 3.64 -12.83 -0.57
N GLN A 185 3.84 -13.60 -1.65
CA GLN A 185 2.79 -13.93 -2.62
C GLN A 185 1.60 -14.67 -2.00
N LYS A 186 1.90 -15.69 -1.19
CA LYS A 186 0.87 -16.53 -0.56
C LYS A 186 0.08 -15.73 0.48
N GLY A 187 0.76 -14.89 1.24
CA GLY A 187 0.18 -14.06 2.28
C GLY A 187 -0.72 -12.96 1.72
N THR A 188 -0.29 -12.23 0.68
CA THR A 188 -1.14 -11.23 0.04
C THR A 188 -2.36 -11.87 -0.62
N ARG A 189 -2.20 -13.01 -1.31
CA ARG A 189 -3.33 -13.76 -1.88
C ARG A 189 -4.28 -14.29 -0.80
N TRP A 190 -3.76 -14.79 0.32
CA TRP A 190 -4.59 -15.26 1.43
C TRP A 190 -5.39 -14.11 2.05
N ILE A 191 -4.78 -12.94 2.22
CA ILE A 191 -5.47 -11.72 2.69
C ILE A 191 -6.59 -11.37 1.72
N GLU A 192 -6.30 -11.22 0.42
CA GLU A 192 -7.33 -10.85 -0.57
C GLU A 192 -8.48 -11.87 -0.63
N HIS A 193 -8.17 -13.16 -0.57
CA HIS A 193 -9.16 -14.23 -0.57
C HIS A 193 -10.10 -14.17 0.65
N ASN A 194 -9.55 -13.88 1.84
CA ASN A 194 -10.30 -13.98 3.10
C ASN A 194 -10.75 -12.64 3.69
N ARG A 195 -10.28 -11.50 3.16
CA ARG A 195 -10.49 -10.17 3.75
C ARG A 195 -11.95 -9.94 4.13
N HIS A 196 -12.87 -10.25 3.23
CA HIS A 196 -14.31 -10.05 3.44
C HIS A 196 -14.92 -10.90 4.58
N ARG A 197 -14.25 -11.99 5.00
CA ARG A 197 -14.65 -12.86 6.12
C ARG A 197 -13.96 -12.50 7.44
N LEU A 198 -12.90 -11.70 7.39
CA LEU A 198 -12.10 -11.33 8.55
C LEU A 198 -12.65 -10.08 9.25
N ARG A 199 -12.71 -10.11 10.57
CA ARG A 199 -13.18 -9.02 11.45
C ARG A 199 -12.05 -8.25 12.12
N ALA A 200 -10.79 -8.58 11.80
CA ALA A 200 -9.63 -7.85 12.27
C ALA A 200 -9.65 -6.42 11.73
N LYS A 201 -9.28 -5.44 12.56
CA LYS A 201 -9.40 -4.01 12.20
C LYS A 201 -8.35 -3.56 11.19
N THR A 202 -7.14 -4.07 11.37
CA THR A 202 -6.04 -3.98 10.40
C THR A 202 -5.47 -5.36 10.13
N ILE A 203 -5.22 -5.67 8.85
CA ILE A 203 -4.61 -6.91 8.40
C ILE A 203 -3.31 -6.52 7.69
N SER A 204 -2.19 -7.15 8.05
CA SER A 204 -0.91 -6.85 7.42
C SER A 204 -0.10 -8.12 7.19
N HIS A 205 0.47 -8.23 6.00
CA HIS A 205 1.45 -9.28 5.70
C HIS A 205 2.83 -8.86 6.20
N LEU A 206 3.36 -9.58 7.20
CA LEU A 206 4.64 -9.26 7.83
C LEU A 206 5.44 -10.53 8.17
N GLY A 207 5.95 -11.19 7.14
CA GLY A 207 6.60 -12.51 7.24
C GLY A 207 7.66 -12.66 8.35
N ALA A 208 8.65 -11.75 8.41
CA ALA A 208 9.76 -11.89 9.37
C ALA A 208 9.44 -11.34 10.78
N THR A 209 8.33 -10.63 10.95
CA THR A 209 8.02 -9.90 12.20
C THR A 209 7.76 -10.84 13.37
N VAL A 210 7.14 -12.01 13.13
CA VAL A 210 6.97 -13.03 14.17
C VAL A 210 8.33 -13.47 14.72
N ASN A 211 9.30 -13.75 13.85
CA ASN A 211 10.64 -14.18 14.24
C ASN A 211 11.41 -13.08 15.01
N PHE A 212 11.22 -11.81 14.63
CA PHE A 212 11.77 -10.69 15.39
C PHE A 212 11.18 -10.58 16.79
N LEU A 213 9.86 -10.72 16.93
CA LEU A 213 9.20 -10.68 18.24
C LEU A 213 9.54 -11.90 19.10
N ALA A 214 9.65 -13.07 18.49
CA ALA A 214 10.16 -14.29 19.10
C ALA A 214 11.63 -14.17 19.50
N GLY A 215 12.38 -13.21 18.95
CA GLY A 215 13.80 -13.01 19.19
C GLY A 215 14.68 -14.09 18.56
N THR A 216 14.14 -14.87 17.61
CA THR A 216 14.88 -15.90 16.87
C THR A 216 15.78 -15.29 15.80
N VAL A 217 15.51 -14.05 15.36
CA VAL A 217 16.40 -13.30 14.47
C VAL A 217 16.77 -11.94 15.03
N GLN A 218 18.05 -11.60 14.95
CA GLN A 218 18.56 -10.33 15.45
C GLN A 218 18.38 -9.21 14.44
N ARG A 219 18.03 -8.01 14.94
CA ARG A 219 18.00 -6.80 14.11
C ARG A 219 19.40 -6.32 13.78
N ALA A 220 19.52 -5.65 12.64
CA ALA A 220 20.76 -4.96 12.30
C ALA A 220 21.07 -3.90 13.36
N PRO A 221 22.34 -3.75 13.78
CA PRO A 221 22.74 -2.64 14.64
C PRO A 221 22.27 -1.30 14.07
N LYS A 222 21.92 -0.35 14.95
CA LYS A 222 21.34 0.95 14.55
C LYS A 222 22.19 1.67 13.50
N LEU A 223 23.52 1.60 13.58
CA LEU A 223 24.41 2.21 12.60
C LEU A 223 24.27 1.58 11.21
N VAL A 224 24.23 0.23 11.14
CA VAL A 224 24.08 -0.54 9.90
C VAL A 224 22.73 -0.23 9.24
N SER A 225 21.65 -0.21 10.03
CA SER A 225 20.32 0.18 9.53
C SER A 225 20.30 1.65 9.09
N ARG A 226 20.96 2.58 9.82
CA ARG A 226 21.16 3.99 9.42
C ARG A 226 22.02 4.19 8.18
N MET A 227 22.85 3.24 7.80
CA MET A 227 23.54 3.23 6.50
C MET A 227 22.69 2.60 5.38
N GLY A 228 21.62 1.89 5.72
CA GLY A 228 20.78 1.19 4.74
C GLY A 228 21.28 -0.19 4.36
N LEU A 229 22.20 -0.74 5.16
CA LEU A 229 22.85 -2.02 4.93
C LEU A 229 22.16 -3.16 5.71
N GLU A 230 20.90 -2.97 6.11
CA GLU A 230 20.13 -3.98 6.83
C GLU A 230 19.93 -5.25 5.99
N TRP A 231 19.82 -5.12 4.66
CA TRP A 231 19.80 -6.25 3.74
C TRP A 231 21.14 -7.02 3.73
N VAL A 232 22.29 -6.34 3.89
CA VAL A 232 23.60 -6.99 4.03
C VAL A 232 23.66 -7.76 5.34
N TRP A 233 23.23 -7.13 6.44
CA TRP A 233 23.15 -7.79 7.75
C TRP A 233 22.26 -9.04 7.71
N ARG A 234 21.17 -8.99 6.94
CA ARG A 234 20.30 -10.14 6.71
C ARG A 234 20.96 -11.24 5.92
N ILE A 235 21.74 -10.93 4.89
CA ILE A 235 22.54 -11.92 4.16
C ILE A 235 23.57 -12.58 5.09
N LEU A 236 24.20 -11.82 5.98
CA LEU A 236 25.17 -12.36 6.93
C LEU A 236 24.52 -13.35 7.91
N GLN A 237 23.30 -13.09 8.39
CA GLN A 237 22.56 -14.01 9.25
C GLN A 237 21.94 -15.20 8.48
N GLU A 238 21.49 -14.97 7.24
CA GLU A 238 20.79 -15.94 6.42
C GLU A 238 21.37 -15.93 4.98
N PRO A 239 22.50 -16.62 4.72
CA PRO A 239 23.20 -16.55 3.43
C PRO A 239 22.36 -16.93 2.21
N LYS A 240 21.36 -17.80 2.41
CA LYS A 240 20.40 -18.21 1.37
C LYS A 240 19.61 -17.02 0.79
N LEU A 241 19.51 -15.90 1.51
CA LEU A 241 18.83 -14.70 1.03
C LEU A 241 19.62 -13.95 -0.05
N PHE A 242 20.93 -14.23 -0.22
CA PHE A 242 21.76 -13.56 -1.22
C PHE A 242 21.19 -13.74 -2.63
N SER A 243 20.87 -14.98 -3.02
CA SER A 243 20.33 -15.28 -4.35
C SER A 243 19.04 -14.52 -4.64
N ARG A 244 18.17 -14.40 -3.62
CA ARG A 244 16.93 -13.62 -3.74
C ARG A 244 17.24 -12.13 -3.93
N TYR A 245 18.07 -11.55 -3.07
CA TYR A 245 18.41 -10.12 -3.17
C TYR A 245 19.16 -9.77 -4.46
N ALA A 246 20.03 -10.66 -4.97
CA ALA A 246 20.70 -10.48 -6.25
C ALA A 246 19.70 -10.49 -7.40
N ALA A 247 18.73 -11.42 -7.41
CA ALA A 247 17.68 -11.48 -8.42
C ALA A 247 16.78 -10.23 -8.37
N ASP A 248 16.31 -9.85 -7.17
CA ASP A 248 15.50 -8.65 -6.95
C ASP A 248 16.24 -7.38 -7.39
N GLY A 249 17.51 -7.25 -7.01
CA GLY A 249 18.37 -6.13 -7.37
C GLY A 249 18.63 -6.04 -8.87
N LEU A 250 18.90 -7.17 -9.53
CA LEU A 250 19.08 -7.22 -10.98
C LEU A 250 17.81 -6.83 -11.72
N LEU A 251 16.65 -7.31 -11.28
CA LEU A 251 15.36 -6.94 -11.86
C LEU A 251 15.08 -5.45 -11.69
N LEU A 252 15.32 -4.91 -10.49
CA LEU A 252 15.21 -3.47 -10.23
C LEU A 252 16.16 -2.68 -11.15
N LEU A 253 17.42 -3.06 -11.27
CA LEU A 253 18.39 -2.37 -12.13
C LEU A 253 17.99 -2.40 -13.60
N ARG A 254 17.56 -3.56 -14.12
CA ARG A 254 17.04 -3.69 -15.50
C ARG A 254 15.82 -2.81 -15.72
N ALA A 255 14.89 -2.81 -14.76
CA ALA A 255 13.69 -1.99 -14.82
C ALA A 255 14.00 -0.49 -14.78
N LEU A 256 14.96 -0.07 -13.96
CA LEU A 256 15.44 1.30 -13.88
C LEU A 256 16.16 1.72 -15.17
N ALA A 257 17.04 0.87 -15.70
CA ALA A 257 17.78 1.16 -16.94
C ALA A 257 16.83 1.40 -18.12
N GLY A 258 15.82 0.54 -18.30
CA GLY A 258 14.80 0.71 -19.35
C GLY A 258 13.92 1.95 -19.15
N ARG A 259 13.75 2.41 -17.91
CA ARG A 259 12.91 3.57 -17.55
C ARG A 259 13.69 4.87 -17.42
N LEU A 260 15.03 4.84 -17.44
CA LEU A 260 15.88 6.00 -17.24
C LEU A 260 15.59 7.16 -18.21
N PRO A 261 15.41 6.94 -19.53
CA PRO A 261 15.05 8.03 -20.44
C PRO A 261 13.68 8.65 -20.11
N GLY A 262 12.70 7.81 -19.75
CA GLY A 262 11.38 8.26 -19.32
C GLY A 262 11.44 9.08 -18.03
N TRP A 263 12.25 8.64 -17.08
CA TRP A 263 12.51 9.33 -15.82
C TRP A 263 13.14 10.72 -16.05
N LEU A 264 14.21 10.80 -16.85
CA LEU A 264 14.87 12.08 -17.16
C LEU A 264 13.90 13.07 -17.82
N ARG A 265 13.06 12.59 -18.75
CA ARG A 265 12.01 13.40 -19.38
C ARG A 265 10.98 13.86 -18.36
N TYR A 266 10.47 12.95 -17.52
CA TYR A 266 9.52 13.27 -16.46
C TYR A 266 10.08 14.32 -15.49
N ARG A 267 11.33 14.18 -15.03
CA ARG A 267 12.04 15.16 -14.19
C ARG A 267 12.14 16.53 -14.87
N ALA A 268 12.48 16.56 -16.15
CA ALA A 268 12.59 17.82 -16.90
C ALA A 268 11.23 18.52 -17.03
N TRP A 269 10.17 17.75 -17.31
CA TRP A 269 8.81 18.29 -17.38
C TRP A 269 8.32 18.74 -16.01
N GLU A 270 8.50 17.95 -14.97
CA GLU A 270 8.11 18.33 -13.61
C GLU A 270 8.79 19.63 -13.19
N LYS A 271 10.10 19.82 -13.45
CA LYS A 271 10.79 21.09 -13.19
C LYS A 271 10.17 22.27 -13.95
N ARG A 272 9.78 22.05 -15.21
CA ARG A 272 9.14 23.08 -16.06
C ARG A 272 7.75 23.44 -15.56
N PHE A 273 6.89 22.45 -15.36
CA PHE A 273 5.50 22.62 -14.91
C PHE A 273 5.40 23.02 -13.44
N ARG A 274 6.44 22.79 -12.63
CA ARG A 274 6.50 23.27 -11.24
C ARG A 274 6.45 24.79 -11.13
N ARG A 275 6.93 25.51 -12.14
CA ARG A 275 6.91 26.98 -12.21
C ARG A 275 5.59 27.56 -12.72
N GLN A 276 4.68 26.71 -13.17
CA GLN A 276 3.37 27.11 -13.69
C GLN A 276 2.32 26.91 -12.60
N PRO A 277 1.22 27.69 -12.60
CA PRO A 277 0.10 27.43 -11.70
C PRO A 277 -0.43 26.01 -11.93
N ALA A 278 -0.84 25.36 -10.85
CA ALA A 278 -1.49 24.06 -10.92
C ALA A 278 -2.97 24.28 -11.23
N ASP A 279 -3.51 23.48 -12.16
CA ASP A 279 -4.91 23.54 -12.51
C ASP A 279 -5.67 22.55 -11.65
N HIS A 280 -6.29 23.07 -10.59
CA HIS A 280 -7.06 22.27 -9.65
C HIS A 280 -8.53 22.12 -10.04
N GLN A 281 -8.97 22.82 -11.09
CA GLN A 281 -10.36 22.80 -11.55
C GLN A 281 -10.57 21.72 -12.61
N ALA A 282 -11.73 21.07 -12.54
CA ALA A 282 -12.21 20.16 -13.57
C ALA A 282 -13.66 20.52 -13.91
N GLN A 283 -14.00 20.46 -15.20
CA GLN A 283 -15.39 20.61 -15.62
C GLN A 283 -16.10 19.27 -15.46
N ILE A 284 -17.32 19.30 -14.91
CA ILE A 284 -18.12 18.10 -14.67
C ILE A 284 -19.24 18.08 -15.69
N LYS A 285 -19.36 16.97 -16.40
CA LYS A 285 -20.54 16.64 -17.20
C LYS A 285 -21.12 15.33 -16.69
N GLU A 286 -22.37 15.36 -16.30
CA GLU A 286 -23.05 14.20 -15.73
C GLU A 286 -24.20 13.77 -16.64
N ASN A 287 -24.20 12.49 -17.00
CA ASN A 287 -25.30 11.81 -17.66
C ASN A 287 -25.90 10.78 -16.67
N ASP A 288 -26.93 10.05 -17.08
CA ASP A 288 -27.63 9.08 -16.22
C ASP A 288 -26.70 7.95 -15.70
N THR A 289 -25.75 7.51 -16.52
CA THR A 289 -24.86 6.37 -16.22
C THR A 289 -23.41 6.74 -15.92
N THR A 290 -22.99 7.95 -16.29
CA THR A 290 -21.56 8.30 -16.35
C THR A 290 -21.31 9.74 -15.93
N ILE A 291 -20.25 9.95 -15.14
CA ILE A 291 -19.68 11.26 -14.83
C ILE A 291 -18.40 11.43 -15.62
N THR A 292 -18.32 12.49 -16.42
CA THR A 292 -17.12 12.89 -17.15
C THR A 292 -16.48 14.08 -16.46
N LEU A 293 -15.22 13.93 -16.05
CA LEU A 293 -14.38 15.00 -15.52
C LEU A 293 -13.37 15.43 -16.59
N THR A 294 -13.55 16.62 -17.15
CA THR A 294 -12.55 17.23 -18.04
C THR A 294 -11.51 17.94 -17.21
N LEU A 295 -10.28 17.42 -17.27
CA LEU A 295 -9.18 17.80 -16.42
C LEU A 295 -8.38 18.97 -17.01
N GLY A 296 -7.85 19.82 -16.13
CA GLY A 296 -7.02 20.96 -16.50
C GLY A 296 -5.65 20.58 -17.11
N ARG A 297 -4.84 21.61 -17.40
CA ARG A 297 -3.58 21.46 -18.14
C ARG A 297 -2.45 20.90 -17.28
N ASN A 298 -2.30 21.41 -16.06
CA ASN A 298 -1.21 21.08 -15.15
C ASN A 298 -1.74 20.42 -13.86
N LEU A 299 -1.87 19.08 -13.88
CA LEU A 299 -2.44 18.31 -12.77
C LEU A 299 -1.38 18.01 -11.70
N ARG A 300 -1.18 18.98 -10.81
CA ARG A 300 -0.35 18.80 -9.62
C ARG A 300 -1.22 18.73 -8.39
N LEU A 301 -1.17 17.60 -7.70
CA LEU A 301 -2.09 17.33 -6.61
C LEU A 301 -1.49 17.75 -5.27
N THR A 302 -2.12 18.71 -4.63
CA THR A 302 -1.86 19.06 -3.22
C THR A 302 -2.85 18.34 -2.30
N PRO A 303 -2.58 18.26 -0.98
CA PRO A 303 -3.53 17.70 -0.01
C PRO A 303 -4.90 18.40 -0.07
N ASP A 304 -4.92 19.73 -0.23
CA ASP A 304 -6.15 20.55 -0.26
C ASP A 304 -6.71 20.77 -1.67
N SER A 305 -6.27 19.98 -2.65
CA SER A 305 -6.71 20.17 -4.03
C SER A 305 -8.22 19.88 -4.16
N PRO A 306 -9.04 20.82 -4.67
CA PRO A 306 -10.48 20.61 -4.88
C PRO A 306 -10.78 19.43 -5.81
N LEU A 307 -9.82 19.04 -6.65
CA LEU A 307 -9.93 17.85 -7.49
C LEU A 307 -10.17 16.56 -6.68
N ARG A 308 -9.64 16.45 -5.46
CA ARG A 308 -9.88 15.28 -4.59
C ARG A 308 -11.34 15.18 -4.17
N GLU A 309 -11.94 16.32 -3.83
CA GLU A 309 -13.35 16.40 -3.47
C GLU A 309 -14.25 16.10 -4.67
N LEU A 310 -13.91 16.62 -5.86
CA LEU A 310 -14.61 16.31 -7.10
C LEU A 310 -14.57 14.82 -7.42
N CYS A 311 -13.38 14.21 -7.31
CA CYS A 311 -13.19 12.79 -7.47
C CYS A 311 -14.01 11.97 -6.45
N SER A 312 -14.05 12.41 -5.19
CA SER A 312 -14.84 11.75 -4.15
C SER A 312 -16.33 11.80 -4.47
N ARG A 313 -16.87 12.98 -4.80
CA ARG A 313 -18.26 13.13 -5.23
C ARG A 313 -18.59 12.27 -6.44
N ALA A 314 -17.69 12.20 -7.42
CA ALA A 314 -17.88 11.39 -8.62
C ALA A 314 -17.97 9.89 -8.28
N VAL A 315 -17.08 9.37 -7.44
CA VAL A 315 -17.10 7.97 -6.98
C VAL A 315 -18.33 7.68 -6.10
N GLN A 316 -18.74 8.62 -5.25
CA GLN A 316 -19.90 8.47 -4.37
C GLN A 316 -21.23 8.48 -5.13
N SER A 317 -21.28 9.02 -6.35
CA SER A 317 -22.47 8.95 -7.21
C SER A 317 -22.86 7.53 -7.60
N GLY A 318 -21.90 6.59 -7.52
CA GLY A 318 -22.09 5.21 -7.95
C GLY A 318 -22.31 5.08 -9.46
N LYS A 319 -21.79 6.00 -10.28
CA LYS A 319 -21.80 5.97 -11.74
C LYS A 319 -20.43 5.55 -12.31
N ASP A 320 -20.38 5.25 -13.60
CA ASP A 320 -19.09 5.10 -14.29
C ASP A 320 -18.37 6.46 -14.36
N LEU A 321 -17.05 6.43 -14.35
CA LEU A 321 -16.22 7.63 -14.30
C LEU A 321 -15.34 7.70 -15.55
N THR A 322 -15.44 8.80 -16.28
CA THR A 322 -14.57 9.09 -17.43
C THR A 322 -13.70 10.29 -17.09
N LEU A 323 -12.39 10.13 -17.19
CA LEU A 323 -11.42 11.21 -17.05
C LEU A 323 -10.94 11.65 -18.43
N ASP A 324 -11.29 12.87 -18.81
CA ASP A 324 -10.93 13.45 -20.10
C ASP A 324 -9.69 14.35 -19.96
N PHE A 325 -8.60 13.92 -20.61
CA PHE A 325 -7.29 14.55 -20.59
C PHE A 325 -7.02 15.47 -21.78
N ARG A 326 -8.04 15.88 -22.57
CA ARG A 326 -7.83 16.65 -23.80
C ARG A 326 -7.03 17.95 -23.62
N GLN A 327 -7.08 18.56 -22.43
CA GLN A 327 -6.32 19.77 -22.10
C GLN A 327 -5.04 19.48 -21.31
N THR A 328 -4.88 18.27 -20.81
CA THR A 328 -3.81 17.90 -19.88
C THR A 328 -2.47 17.72 -20.58
N GLU A 329 -1.48 18.52 -20.18
CA GLU A 329 -0.10 18.39 -20.65
C GLU A 329 0.82 17.69 -19.64
N PHE A 330 0.49 17.78 -18.35
CA PHE A 330 1.31 17.23 -17.29
C PHE A 330 0.45 16.74 -16.12
N ALA A 331 0.91 15.66 -15.51
CA ALA A 331 0.36 15.12 -14.27
C ALA A 331 1.52 14.60 -13.40
N ASP A 332 1.52 14.97 -12.13
CA ASP A 332 2.58 14.56 -11.20
C ASP A 332 2.33 13.17 -10.61
N GLY A 333 3.32 12.68 -9.83
CA GLY A 333 3.25 11.38 -9.18
C GLY A 333 2.10 11.25 -8.18
N ALA A 334 1.64 12.36 -7.59
CA ALA A 334 0.51 12.35 -6.66
C ALA A 334 -0.82 12.17 -7.40
N PHE A 335 -1.01 12.86 -8.52
CA PHE A 335 -2.16 12.63 -9.40
C PHE A 335 -2.16 11.19 -9.97
N MET A 336 -0.99 10.68 -10.36
CA MET A 336 -0.89 9.29 -10.85
C MET A 336 -1.26 8.26 -9.78
N ALA A 337 -0.97 8.53 -8.50
CA ALA A 337 -1.46 7.69 -7.40
C ALA A 337 -2.97 7.83 -7.19
N LEU A 338 -3.51 9.05 -7.29
CA LEU A 338 -4.96 9.28 -7.24
C LEU A 338 -5.68 8.46 -8.31
N LEU A 339 -5.15 8.38 -9.53
CA LEU A 339 -5.71 7.53 -10.59
C LEU A 339 -5.77 6.05 -10.20
N LEU A 340 -4.73 5.51 -9.56
CA LEU A 340 -4.72 4.13 -9.08
C LEU A 340 -5.79 3.89 -8.00
N ILE A 341 -5.93 4.84 -7.07
CA ILE A 341 -6.95 4.79 -6.01
C ILE A 341 -8.37 4.88 -6.61
N LEU A 342 -8.57 5.75 -7.61
CA LEU A 342 -9.84 5.87 -8.33
C LEU A 342 -10.21 4.59 -9.08
N ALA A 343 -9.25 3.97 -9.77
CA ALA A 343 -9.46 2.72 -10.47
C ALA A 343 -9.94 1.62 -9.51
N ARG A 344 -9.27 1.52 -8.35
CA ARG A 344 -9.68 0.60 -7.29
C ARG A 344 -11.08 0.90 -6.77
N GLN A 345 -11.40 2.17 -6.50
CA GLN A 345 -12.69 2.55 -5.92
C GLN A 345 -13.84 2.26 -6.89
N GLN A 346 -13.67 2.53 -8.18
CA GLN A 346 -14.64 2.13 -9.20
C GLN A 346 -14.79 0.60 -9.25
N GLN A 347 -13.68 -0.14 -9.24
CA GLN A 347 -13.71 -1.61 -9.25
C GLN A 347 -14.44 -2.19 -8.02
N LYS A 348 -14.21 -1.66 -6.80
CA LYS A 348 -14.93 -2.06 -5.58
C LYS A 348 -16.45 -1.90 -5.70
N GLN A 349 -16.91 -0.96 -6.53
CA GLN A 349 -18.32 -0.69 -6.78
C GLN A 349 -18.87 -1.38 -8.05
N ASN A 350 -18.09 -2.26 -8.69
CA ASN A 350 -18.41 -2.85 -9.99
C ASN A 350 -18.70 -1.77 -11.06
N ARG A 351 -17.96 -0.66 -11.04
CA ARG A 351 -18.01 0.44 -12.00
C ARG A 351 -16.74 0.52 -12.82
N GLN A 352 -16.81 1.23 -13.93
CA GLN A 352 -15.68 1.43 -14.82
C GLN A 352 -15.02 2.80 -14.60
N LEU A 353 -13.69 2.82 -14.77
CA LEU A 353 -12.90 4.04 -14.91
C LEU A 353 -12.32 4.06 -16.33
N GLN A 354 -12.75 5.03 -17.14
CA GLN A 354 -12.24 5.22 -18.49
C GLN A 354 -11.34 6.46 -18.55
N LEU A 355 -10.21 6.35 -19.25
CA LEU A 355 -9.28 7.45 -19.45
C LEU A 355 -9.26 7.82 -20.94
N THR A 356 -9.72 9.02 -21.30
CA THR A 356 -9.85 9.45 -22.70
C THR A 356 -8.86 10.56 -23.05
N ASN A 357 -8.52 10.68 -24.33
CA ASN A 357 -7.63 11.73 -24.83
C ASN A 357 -6.22 11.70 -24.18
N ILE A 358 -5.68 10.52 -23.88
CA ILE A 358 -4.28 10.36 -23.45
C ILE A 358 -3.38 10.31 -24.68
N HIS A 359 -2.58 11.36 -24.89
CA HIS A 359 -1.69 11.48 -26.05
C HIS A 359 -0.40 12.23 -25.69
N GLY A 360 0.57 12.23 -26.61
CA GLY A 360 1.80 13.02 -26.50
C GLY A 360 2.61 12.74 -25.22
N ARG A 361 2.86 13.80 -24.43
CA ARG A 361 3.64 13.73 -23.18
C ARG A 361 2.93 12.91 -22.11
N LEU A 362 1.62 13.09 -21.95
CA LEU A 362 0.85 12.39 -20.94
C LEU A 362 0.91 10.86 -21.14
N ALA A 363 0.79 10.39 -22.39
CA ALA A 363 0.95 8.97 -22.71
C ALA A 363 2.30 8.40 -22.25
N GLN A 364 3.37 9.20 -22.32
CA GLN A 364 4.69 8.79 -21.85
C GLN A 364 4.78 8.76 -20.32
N ILE A 365 4.11 9.70 -19.65
CA ILE A 365 4.00 9.72 -18.18
C ILE A 365 3.21 8.50 -17.70
N CYS A 366 2.05 8.19 -18.31
CA CYS A 366 1.25 7.02 -17.98
C CYS A 366 2.05 5.72 -18.16
N ARG A 367 2.79 5.57 -19.27
CA ARG A 367 3.69 4.42 -19.47
C ARG A 367 4.78 4.33 -18.41
N PHE A 368 5.38 5.46 -18.02
CA PHE A 368 6.41 5.50 -16.98
C PHE A 368 5.88 5.03 -15.62
N PHE A 369 4.65 5.40 -15.27
CA PHE A 369 3.97 4.99 -14.04
C PHE A 369 3.15 3.69 -14.17
N GLU A 370 3.25 2.97 -15.29
CA GLU A 370 2.50 1.73 -15.54
C GLU A 370 0.98 1.88 -15.35
N ILE A 371 0.46 3.06 -15.69
CA ILE A 371 -0.97 3.30 -15.75
C ILE A 371 -1.44 2.78 -17.11
N GLN A 372 -2.24 1.71 -17.09
CA GLN A 372 -2.88 1.20 -18.29
C GLN A 372 -4.02 2.15 -18.65
N ALA A 373 -3.84 2.92 -19.73
CA ALA A 373 -4.99 3.51 -20.42
C ALA A 373 -5.74 2.35 -21.06
N GLN A 374 -6.97 2.06 -20.63
CA GLN A 374 -7.83 1.20 -21.44
C GLN A 374 -7.91 1.84 -22.83
N PRO A 375 -7.59 1.13 -23.93
CA PRO A 375 -7.77 1.70 -25.24
C PRO A 375 -9.25 2.07 -25.38
N ALA A 376 -9.52 3.32 -25.75
CA ALA A 376 -10.85 3.72 -26.17
C ALA A 376 -11.31 2.69 -27.20
N GLY A 377 -12.44 2.02 -26.92
CA GLY A 377 -13.05 1.10 -27.87
C GLY A 377 -13.10 1.81 -29.21
N ARG A 378 -12.42 1.24 -30.21
CA ARG A 378 -12.74 1.57 -31.58
C ARG A 378 -14.16 1.07 -31.80
N GLU A 379 -14.97 2.01 -32.28
CA GLU A 379 -16.41 1.95 -32.55
C GLU A 379 -16.96 0.58 -32.95
#